data_AF-A0AA50HXM5-F1
#
_entry.id   AF-A0AA50HXM5-F1
#
_cell.length_a   1.000
_cell.length_b   1.000
_cell.length_c   1.000
_cell.angle_alpha   90.00
_cell.angle_beta   90.00
_cell.angle_gamma   90.00
#
_symmetry.space_group_name_H-M   'P 1'
#
loop_
_entity.id
_entity.type
_entity.pdbx_description
1 polymer ?
#
loop_
_entity_poly.entity_id
_entity_poly.type
_entity_poly.pdbx_seq_one_letter_code
_entity_poly.pdbx_strand_id
1 'polypeptide(L)'
;MSADPNRIVRLLPLGAGSLGGLLLLINRLSTPMLNPSQARSDVVGVILAGMLVCVWLIWQRIQPKSPEAVVLEGKEGFDLLDSLPQEIKTELAWASHLLLTNTVTQTMVVYYDRQVLLRRGILSEQPEVKPGPIVERVMKTQKPVYLVNLPLYPGRVEFDYLPANTQGLICQPLGDQGVLILGANIPRSYTKQDENWVTGIADKIAHSLSMPINA
;
A
#
# COMPACT_ATOMS: atom_id res chain seq x y z
N MET A 1 -8.43 0.87 -20.04
CA MET A 1 -6.99 0.70 -20.30
C MET A 1 -6.45 2.01 -20.84
N SER A 2 -5.76 2.81 -20.03
CA SER A 2 -5.07 4.01 -20.54
C SER A 2 -3.93 3.56 -21.43
N ALA A 3 -3.88 4.03 -22.67
CA ALA A 3 -2.81 3.70 -23.60
C ALA A 3 -1.49 4.31 -23.09
N ASP A 4 -0.48 3.47 -22.84
CA ASP A 4 0.86 3.92 -22.40
C ASP A 4 1.43 4.90 -23.45
N PRO A 5 1.55 6.20 -23.14
CA PRO A 5 1.95 7.22 -24.11
C PRO A 5 3.38 6.98 -24.64
N ASN A 6 4.20 6.21 -23.92
CA ASN A 6 5.58 5.92 -24.28
C ASN A 6 5.76 4.57 -24.99
N ARG A 7 4.67 3.89 -25.37
CA ARG A 7 4.74 2.57 -26.02
C ARG A 7 5.57 2.57 -27.30
N ILE A 8 5.44 3.62 -28.12
CA ILE A 8 6.18 3.75 -29.38
C ILE A 8 7.67 3.91 -29.10
N VAL A 9 8.04 4.79 -28.18
CA VAL A 9 9.44 5.03 -27.79
C VAL A 9 10.08 3.75 -27.26
N ARG A 10 9.33 2.95 -26.47
CA ARG A 10 9.83 1.68 -25.96
C ARG A 10 10.11 0.65 -27.05
N LEU A 11 9.37 0.66 -28.16
CA LEU A 11 9.54 -0.29 -29.25
C LEU A 11 10.67 0.09 -30.21
N LEU A 12 11.20 1.32 -30.15
CA LEU A 12 12.27 1.78 -31.06
C LEU A 12 13.52 0.89 -31.03
N PRO A 13 14.08 0.49 -29.86
CA PRO A 13 15.26 -0.37 -29.83
C PRO A 13 14.99 -1.76 -30.43
N LEU A 14 13.80 -2.32 -30.17
CA LEU A 14 13.41 -3.61 -30.78
C LEU A 14 13.30 -3.49 -32.30
N GLY A 15 12.61 -2.46 -32.79
CA GLY A 15 12.42 -2.23 -34.21
C GLY A 15 13.75 -2.00 -34.93
N ALA A 16 14.58 -1.10 -34.41
CA ALA A 16 15.90 -0.80 -34.97
C ALA A 16 16.85 -2.01 -34.91
N GLY A 17 16.89 -2.73 -33.79
CA GLY A 17 17.72 -3.93 -33.62
C GLY A 17 17.29 -5.07 -34.53
N SER A 18 15.98 -5.34 -34.62
CA SER A 18 15.44 -6.41 -35.48
C SER A 18 15.61 -6.09 -36.96
N LEU A 19 15.31 -4.85 -37.37
CA LEU A 19 15.49 -4.40 -38.75
C LEU A 19 16.98 -4.40 -39.15
N GLY A 20 17.85 -3.88 -38.28
CA GLY A 20 19.30 -3.89 -38.51
C GLY A 20 19.86 -5.30 -38.63
N GLY A 21 19.46 -6.23 -37.74
CA GLY A 21 19.85 -7.64 -37.82
C GLY A 21 19.37 -8.31 -39.10
N LEU A 22 18.12 -8.05 -39.52
CA LEU A 22 17.56 -8.58 -40.75
C LEU A 22 18.29 -8.06 -42.00
N LEU A 23 18.60 -6.75 -42.05
CA LEU A 23 19.35 -6.16 -43.15
C LEU A 23 20.77 -6.72 -43.24
N LEU A 24 21.45 -6.97 -42.10
CA LEU A 24 22.76 -7.63 -42.08
C LEU A 24 22.67 -9.07 -42.59
N LEU A 25 21.62 -9.81 -42.25
CA LEU A 25 21.39 -11.15 -42.77
C LEU A 25 21.18 -11.15 -44.28
N ILE A 26 20.34 -10.25 -44.79
CA ILE A 26 20.10 -10.09 -46.23
C ILE A 26 21.40 -9.70 -46.95
N ASN A 27 22.14 -8.73 -46.41
CA ASN A 27 23.45 -8.33 -46.93
C ASN A 27 24.40 -9.52 -47.03
N ARG A 28 24.43 -10.36 -45.98
CA ARG A 28 25.28 -11.54 -45.95
C ARG A 28 24.89 -12.60 -46.97
N LEU A 29 23.60 -12.87 -47.14
CA LEU A 29 23.10 -13.85 -48.11
C LEU A 29 23.26 -13.38 -49.56
N SER A 30 23.28 -12.06 -49.79
CA SER A 30 23.42 -11.46 -51.12
C SER A 30 24.88 -11.25 -51.55
N THR A 31 25.86 -11.52 -50.66
CA THR A 31 27.28 -11.27 -50.92
C THR A 31 28.00 -12.55 -51.40
N PRO A 32 28.44 -12.63 -52.67
CA PRO A 32 29.07 -13.83 -53.22
C PRO A 32 30.55 -14.03 -52.81
N MET A 33 31.32 -12.94 -52.62
CA MET A 33 32.68 -12.99 -52.06
C MET A 33 32.80 -12.03 -50.87
N LEU A 34 33.30 -12.54 -49.75
CA LEU A 34 33.35 -11.79 -48.51
C LEU A 34 34.66 -11.01 -48.37
N ASN A 35 34.56 -9.68 -48.24
CA ASN A 35 35.70 -8.83 -47.96
C ASN A 35 36.03 -8.79 -46.45
N PRO A 36 37.32 -8.71 -46.05
CA PRO A 36 37.71 -8.62 -44.64
C PRO A 36 37.17 -7.39 -43.89
N SER A 37 36.91 -6.27 -44.59
CA SER A 37 36.25 -5.08 -44.03
C SER A 37 34.76 -5.35 -43.73
N GLN A 38 34.07 -6.02 -44.65
CA GLN A 38 32.67 -6.38 -44.51
C GLN A 38 32.46 -7.37 -43.36
N ALA A 39 33.32 -8.40 -43.25
CA ALA A 39 33.27 -9.36 -42.15
C ALA A 39 33.36 -8.68 -40.76
N ARG A 40 34.25 -7.69 -40.62
CA ARG A 40 34.40 -6.93 -39.36
C ARG A 40 33.17 -6.06 -39.08
N SER A 41 32.62 -5.42 -40.11
CA SER A 41 31.41 -4.61 -40.00
C SER A 41 30.19 -5.45 -39.61
N ASP A 42 30.04 -6.64 -40.20
CA ASP A 42 28.93 -7.55 -39.90
C ASP A 42 28.95 -7.96 -38.42
N VAL A 43 30.13 -8.28 -37.87
CA VAL A 43 30.28 -8.65 -36.45
C VAL A 43 29.83 -7.51 -35.53
N VAL A 44 30.32 -6.29 -35.76
CA VAL A 44 29.93 -5.12 -34.96
C VAL A 44 28.44 -4.82 -35.10
N GLY A 45 27.89 -4.96 -36.32
CA GLY A 45 26.47 -4.76 -36.59
C GLY A 45 25.56 -5.76 -35.89
N VAL A 46 25.93 -7.05 -35.87
CA VAL A 46 25.17 -8.10 -35.14
C VAL A 46 25.22 -7.84 -33.63
N ILE A 47 26.37 -7.44 -33.10
CA ILE A 47 26.51 -7.07 -31.69
C ILE A 47 25.59 -5.88 -31.37
N LEU A 48 25.58 -4.83 -32.19
CA LEU A 48 24.73 -3.66 -32.02
C LEU A 48 23.24 -4.03 -32.07
N ALA A 49 22.83 -4.87 -33.03
CA ALA A 49 21.46 -5.36 -33.13
C ALA A 49 21.03 -6.13 -31.86
N GLY A 50 21.90 -7.01 -31.35
CA GLY A 50 21.68 -7.73 -30.10
C GLY A 50 21.57 -6.80 -28.90
N MET A 51 22.47 -5.82 -28.79
CA MET A 51 22.43 -4.82 -27.72
C MET A 51 21.13 -4.01 -27.71
N LEU A 52 20.63 -3.61 -28.89
CA LEU A 52 19.36 -2.88 -29.01
C LEU A 52 18.17 -3.72 -28.54
N VAL A 53 18.17 -5.03 -28.81
CA VAL A 53 17.16 -5.96 -28.28
C VAL A 53 17.27 -6.10 -26.76
N CYS A 54 18.48 -6.20 -26.21
CA CYS A 54 18.68 -6.19 -24.76
C CYS A 54 18.20 -4.89 -24.09
N VAL A 55 18.44 -3.74 -24.71
CA VAL A 55 17.93 -2.43 -24.24
C VAL A 55 16.40 -2.43 -24.23
N TRP A 56 15.75 -2.98 -25.28
CA TRP A 56 14.30 -3.17 -25.27
C TRP A 56 13.82 -4.05 -24.13
N LEU A 57 14.49 -5.17 -23.86
CA LEU A 57 14.17 -6.05 -22.74
C LEU A 57 14.29 -5.34 -21.38
N ILE A 58 15.30 -4.48 -21.20
CA ILE A 58 15.45 -3.67 -19.99
C ILE A 58 14.33 -2.62 -19.88
N TRP A 59 13.87 -2.07 -21.01
CA TRP A 59 12.81 -1.08 -21.08
C TRP A 59 11.39 -1.65 -20.94
N GLN A 60 11.23 -2.97 -21.03
CA GLN A 60 10.03 -3.68 -20.59
C GLN A 60 9.94 -3.57 -19.06
N ARG A 61 9.54 -2.40 -18.55
CA ARG A 61 9.27 -2.22 -17.13
C ARG A 61 8.20 -3.24 -16.72
N ILE A 62 8.53 -4.06 -15.74
CA ILE A 62 7.53 -4.73 -14.89
C ILE A 62 6.87 -3.59 -14.10
N GLN A 63 5.86 -2.94 -14.69
CA GLN A 63 5.02 -2.02 -13.94
C GLN A 63 4.28 -2.87 -12.91
N PRO A 64 4.51 -2.67 -11.60
CA PRO A 64 3.70 -3.32 -10.60
C PRO A 64 2.25 -2.94 -10.89
N LYS A 65 1.37 -3.92 -11.06
CA LYS A 65 -0.06 -3.63 -11.11
C LYS A 65 -0.40 -2.97 -9.77
N SER A 66 -0.86 -1.73 -9.81
CA SER A 66 -1.41 -1.09 -8.61
C SER A 66 -2.51 -1.99 -8.07
N PRO A 67 -2.50 -2.32 -6.77
CA PRO A 67 -3.51 -3.18 -6.20
C PRO A 67 -4.89 -2.55 -6.38
N GLU A 68 -5.88 -3.38 -6.70
CA GLU A 68 -7.23 -2.92 -6.97
C GLU A 68 -7.92 -2.55 -5.66
N ALA A 69 -8.54 -1.37 -5.63
CA ALA A 69 -9.29 -0.89 -4.48
C ALA A 69 -10.63 -1.63 -4.40
N VAL A 70 -10.91 -2.22 -3.24
CA VAL A 70 -12.19 -2.89 -2.98
C VAL A 70 -13.17 -1.88 -2.38
N VAL A 71 -14.46 -2.04 -2.65
CA VAL A 71 -15.50 -1.31 -1.92
C VAL A 71 -15.74 -2.04 -0.61
N LEU A 72 -15.44 -1.41 0.53
CA LEU A 72 -15.59 -2.06 1.82
C LEU A 72 -17.06 -2.38 2.13
N GLU A 73 -17.29 -3.56 2.69
CA GLU A 73 -18.60 -4.03 3.11
C GLU A 73 -18.96 -3.45 4.48
N GLY A 74 -19.91 -2.53 4.53
CA GLY A 74 -20.36 -1.92 5.77
C GLY A 74 -21.19 -0.67 5.53
N LYS A 75 -21.49 0.04 6.62
CA LYS A 75 -22.18 1.34 6.58
C LYS A 75 -21.24 2.43 7.05
N GLU A 76 -21.28 3.58 6.39
CA GLU A 76 -20.58 4.75 6.89
C GLU A 76 -21.20 5.19 8.22
N GLY A 77 -20.36 5.40 9.23
CA GLY A 77 -20.82 5.74 10.57
C GLY A 77 -19.75 6.41 11.42
N PHE A 78 -20.21 6.91 12.56
CA PHE A 78 -19.39 7.60 13.55
C PHE A 78 -19.99 7.37 14.94
N ASP A 79 -19.39 6.45 15.68
CA ASP A 79 -19.81 6.06 17.03
C ASP A 79 -18.75 6.53 18.02
N LEU A 80 -19.15 7.32 19.01
CA LEU A 80 -18.31 7.72 20.14
C LEU A 80 -18.91 7.18 21.43
N LEU A 81 -18.06 6.85 22.41
CA LEU A 81 -18.55 6.46 23.73
C LEU A 81 -19.16 7.68 24.45
N ASP A 82 -20.43 7.57 24.83
CA ASP A 82 -21.19 8.68 25.40
C ASP A 82 -20.66 9.16 26.76
N SER A 83 -20.05 8.29 27.55
CA SER A 83 -19.47 8.61 28.86
C SER A 83 -18.18 9.41 28.78
N LEU A 84 -17.60 9.61 27.59
CA LEU A 84 -16.37 10.39 27.43
C LEU A 84 -16.61 11.89 27.63
N PRO A 85 -15.66 12.60 28.26
CA PRO A 85 -15.72 14.05 28.36
C PRO A 85 -15.63 14.73 26.99
N GLN A 86 -16.24 15.91 26.89
CA GLN A 86 -16.42 16.60 25.61
C GLN A 86 -15.10 16.97 24.92
N GLU A 87 -14.07 17.29 25.70
CA GLU A 87 -12.72 17.58 25.21
C GLU A 87 -12.11 16.37 24.49
N ILE A 88 -12.19 15.19 25.12
CA ILE A 88 -11.72 13.93 24.53
C ILE A 88 -12.54 13.53 23.31
N LYS A 89 -13.87 13.69 23.36
CA LYS A 89 -14.72 13.46 22.18
C LYS A 89 -14.30 14.33 21.00
N THR A 90 -13.98 15.60 21.27
CA THR A 90 -13.53 16.55 20.25
C THR A 90 -12.17 16.14 19.69
N GLU A 91 -11.21 15.79 20.53
CA GLU A 91 -9.89 15.32 20.11
C GLU A 91 -9.96 14.03 19.26
N LEU A 92 -10.76 13.04 19.69
CA LEU A 92 -10.98 11.80 18.93
C LEU A 92 -11.69 12.07 17.60
N ALA A 93 -12.65 13.00 17.57
CA ALA A 93 -13.33 13.42 16.35
C ALA A 93 -12.35 14.07 15.36
N TRP A 94 -11.45 14.93 15.82
CA TRP A 94 -10.45 15.56 14.97
C TRP A 94 -9.41 14.56 14.48
N ALA A 95 -8.86 13.75 15.38
CA ALA A 95 -7.85 12.75 15.04
C ALA A 95 -8.36 11.76 13.98
N SER A 96 -9.59 11.27 14.16
CA SER A 96 -10.22 10.36 13.21
C SER A 96 -10.53 11.00 11.87
N HIS A 97 -10.96 12.26 11.87
CA HIS A 97 -11.18 12.99 10.63
C HIS A 97 -9.87 13.15 9.85
N LEU A 98 -8.80 13.56 10.53
CA LEU A 98 -7.49 13.76 9.91
C LEU A 98 -6.95 12.48 9.29
N LEU A 99 -7.04 11.35 10.00
CA LEU A 99 -6.61 10.06 9.47
C LEU A 99 -7.45 9.60 8.27
N LEU A 100 -8.78 9.70 8.33
CA LEU A 100 -9.65 9.28 7.23
C LEU A 100 -9.55 10.16 5.98
N THR A 101 -9.19 11.43 6.13
CA THR A 101 -9.11 12.38 5.00
C THR A 101 -7.72 12.55 4.41
N ASN A 102 -6.67 12.38 5.23
CA ASN A 102 -5.28 12.59 4.80
C ASN A 102 -4.50 11.29 4.60
N THR A 103 -5.09 10.13 4.88
CA THR A 103 -4.49 8.82 4.61
C THR A 103 -5.45 7.95 3.79
N VAL A 104 -4.96 6.79 3.35
CA VAL A 104 -5.75 5.75 2.67
C VAL A 104 -6.71 4.97 3.59
N THR A 105 -6.80 5.35 4.87
CA THR A 105 -7.67 4.72 5.85
C THR A 105 -9.14 4.95 5.50
N GLN A 106 -9.96 3.91 5.58
CA GLN A 106 -11.41 3.96 5.34
C GLN A 106 -12.23 3.62 6.58
N THR A 107 -11.61 2.98 7.57
CA THR A 107 -12.24 2.60 8.83
C THR A 107 -11.24 2.71 9.96
N MET A 108 -11.70 3.15 11.12
CA MET A 108 -10.86 3.40 12.28
C MET A 108 -11.59 3.03 13.56
N VAL A 109 -10.88 2.38 14.46
CA VAL A 109 -11.37 1.98 15.78
C VAL A 109 -10.33 2.35 16.84
N VAL A 110 -10.77 3.00 17.91
CA VAL A 110 -9.96 3.31 19.10
C VAL A 110 -10.46 2.44 20.24
N TYR A 111 -9.60 1.56 20.72
CA TYR A 111 -9.86 0.71 21.87
C TYR A 111 -8.93 1.10 23.01
N TYR A 112 -9.48 1.41 24.17
CA TYR A 112 -8.70 1.86 25.32
C TYR A 112 -9.41 1.43 26.61
N ASP A 113 -8.63 0.99 27.60
CA ASP A 113 -9.12 0.51 28.91
C ASP A 113 -10.31 -0.46 28.80
N ARG A 114 -10.13 -1.48 27.96
CA ARG A 114 -11.11 -2.54 27.69
C ARG A 114 -12.43 -2.09 27.08
N GLN A 115 -12.48 -0.87 26.53
CA GLN A 115 -13.68 -0.30 25.94
C GLN A 115 -13.39 0.29 24.56
N VAL A 116 -14.39 0.29 23.69
CA VAL A 116 -14.32 0.96 22.39
C VAL A 116 -14.71 2.42 22.60
N LEU A 117 -13.75 3.33 22.42
CA LEU A 117 -13.96 4.76 22.60
C LEU A 117 -14.53 5.43 21.35
N LEU A 118 -14.11 4.97 20.18
CA LEU A 118 -14.47 5.54 18.90
C LEU A 118 -14.48 4.47 17.81
N ARG A 119 -15.47 4.54 16.92
CA ARG A 119 -15.50 3.86 15.62
C ARG A 119 -15.89 4.90 14.56
N ARG A 120 -15.15 4.99 13.45
CA ARG A 120 -15.47 5.95 12.37
C ARG A 120 -15.08 5.41 11.00
N GLY A 121 -15.87 5.79 9.99
CA GLY A 121 -15.66 5.42 8.60
C GLY A 121 -16.62 4.30 8.22
N ILE A 122 -16.14 3.30 7.48
CA ILE A 122 -16.97 2.14 7.09
C ILE A 122 -16.98 1.13 8.24
N LEU A 123 -18.14 1.00 8.89
CA LEU A 123 -18.33 0.18 10.08
C LEU A 123 -18.86 -1.21 9.74
N SER A 124 -18.33 -2.21 10.46
CA SER A 124 -18.89 -3.58 10.52
C SER A 124 -20.18 -3.60 11.34
N GLU A 125 -21.01 -4.61 11.10
CA GLU A 125 -22.19 -4.91 11.92
C GLU A 125 -21.81 -5.34 13.35
N GLN A 126 -20.60 -5.84 13.57
CA GLN A 126 -20.10 -6.21 14.89
C GLN A 126 -19.39 -5.00 15.54
N PRO A 127 -19.94 -4.41 16.62
CA PRO A 127 -19.35 -3.24 17.27
C PRO A 127 -18.33 -3.58 18.36
N GLU A 128 -18.38 -4.81 18.89
CA GLU A 128 -17.56 -5.25 20.00
C GLU A 128 -16.15 -5.59 19.54
N VAL A 129 -15.13 -4.95 20.13
CA VAL A 129 -13.73 -5.28 19.89
C VAL A 129 -13.29 -6.34 20.88
N LYS A 130 -12.90 -7.52 20.38
CA LYS A 130 -12.27 -8.57 21.16
C LYS A 130 -10.78 -8.61 20.83
N PRO A 131 -9.90 -8.05 21.67
CA PRO A 131 -8.47 -8.11 21.46
C PRO A 131 -8.03 -9.57 21.30
N GLY A 132 -7.37 -9.87 20.19
CA GLY A 132 -6.73 -11.16 19.99
C GLY A 132 -5.22 -11.04 20.18
N PRO A 133 -4.48 -12.08 19.76
CA PRO A 133 -3.04 -12.16 20.01
C PRO A 133 -2.24 -11.04 19.32
N ILE A 134 -2.74 -10.47 18.21
CA ILE A 134 -2.04 -9.39 17.51
C ILE A 134 -2.16 -8.08 18.29
N VAL A 135 -3.39 -7.71 18.67
CA VAL A 135 -3.65 -6.50 19.47
C VAL A 135 -2.96 -6.61 20.84
N GLU A 136 -3.05 -7.76 21.52
CA GLU A 136 -2.35 -7.99 22.79
C GLU A 136 -0.83 -7.86 22.66
N ARG A 137 -0.24 -8.39 21.58
CA ARG A 137 1.19 -8.24 21.30
C ARG A 137 1.56 -6.78 21.08
N VAL A 138 0.74 -6.01 20.36
CA VAL A 138 0.97 -4.58 20.11
C VAL A 138 0.97 -3.82 21.43
N MET A 139 -0.03 -4.04 22.29
CA MET A 139 -0.11 -3.43 23.62
C MET A 139 1.08 -3.84 24.51
N LYS A 140 1.51 -5.11 24.47
CA LYS A 140 2.63 -5.58 25.30
C LYS A 140 4.00 -5.10 24.83
N THR A 141 4.20 -5.04 23.51
CA THR A 141 5.52 -4.71 22.93
C THR A 141 5.68 -3.23 22.64
N GLN A 142 4.59 -2.46 22.68
CA GLN A 142 4.54 -1.04 22.29
C GLN A 142 5.13 -0.81 20.88
N LYS A 143 5.01 -1.82 20.01
CA LYS A 143 5.47 -1.78 18.63
C LYS A 143 4.28 -1.88 17.68
N PRO A 144 4.15 -0.96 16.71
CA PRO A 144 3.07 -1.04 15.75
C PRO A 144 3.23 -2.26 14.85
N VAL A 145 2.09 -2.79 14.42
CA VAL A 145 2.02 -3.92 13.48
C VAL A 145 1.27 -3.45 12.25
N TYR A 146 1.93 -3.56 11.10
CA TYR A 146 1.33 -3.30 9.79
C TYR A 146 1.11 -4.62 9.05
N LEU A 147 -0.16 -4.98 8.82
CA LEU A 147 -0.57 -6.10 8.00
C LEU A 147 -0.90 -5.60 6.60
N VAL A 148 0.04 -5.82 5.68
CA VAL A 148 -0.01 -5.30 4.31
C VAL A 148 -1.10 -5.93 3.43
N ASN A 149 -1.57 -7.13 3.76
CA ASN A 149 -2.59 -7.86 3.01
C ASN A 149 -3.35 -8.78 3.98
N LEU A 150 -4.32 -8.21 4.69
CA LEU A 150 -5.08 -8.86 5.75
C LEU A 150 -5.73 -10.20 5.32
N PRO A 151 -6.30 -10.33 4.10
CA PRO A 151 -6.81 -11.62 3.60
C PRO A 151 -5.82 -12.79 3.64
N LEU A 152 -4.52 -12.54 3.56
CA LEU A 152 -3.48 -13.58 3.62
C LEU A 152 -3.11 -14.02 5.05
N TYR A 153 -3.59 -13.31 6.08
CA TYR A 153 -3.25 -13.63 7.47
C TYR A 153 -4.31 -14.54 8.09
N PRO A 154 -3.94 -15.71 8.63
CA PRO A 154 -4.89 -16.60 9.29
C PRO A 154 -5.51 -15.98 10.55
N GLY A 155 -4.76 -15.10 11.23
CA GLY A 155 -5.22 -14.35 12.41
C GLY A 155 -6.21 -13.21 12.10
N ARG A 156 -6.62 -13.01 10.84
CA ARG A 156 -7.54 -11.93 10.46
C ARG A 156 -8.92 -12.00 11.15
N VAL A 157 -9.28 -13.18 11.66
CA VAL A 157 -10.52 -13.43 12.40
C VAL A 157 -10.63 -12.58 13.67
N GLU A 158 -9.51 -12.08 14.19
CA GLU A 158 -9.46 -11.14 15.32
C GLU A 158 -10.10 -9.78 14.98
N PHE A 159 -10.15 -9.39 13.70
CA PHE A 159 -10.61 -8.07 13.27
C PHE A 159 -12.06 -8.09 12.72
N ASP A 160 -12.93 -8.92 13.30
CA ASP A 160 -14.34 -9.07 12.90
C ASP A 160 -15.18 -7.78 13.09
N TYR A 161 -14.71 -6.88 13.95
CA TYR A 161 -15.24 -5.54 14.15
C TYR A 161 -14.91 -4.53 13.02
N LEU A 162 -14.11 -4.92 12.04
CA LEU A 162 -13.85 -4.18 10.79
C LEU A 162 -14.62 -4.81 9.62
N PRO A 163 -14.81 -4.10 8.50
CA PRO A 163 -15.35 -4.67 7.27
C PRO A 163 -14.63 -5.96 6.87
N ALA A 164 -15.39 -7.02 6.56
CA ALA A 164 -14.84 -8.36 6.34
C ALA A 164 -13.83 -8.44 5.17
N ASN A 165 -13.95 -7.51 4.22
CA ASN A 165 -13.12 -7.37 3.04
C ASN A 165 -12.03 -6.28 3.17
N THR A 166 -11.68 -5.87 4.39
CA THR A 166 -10.53 -4.99 4.67
C THR A 166 -9.24 -5.60 4.10
N GLN A 167 -8.44 -4.80 3.40
CA GLN A 167 -7.25 -5.25 2.67
C GLN A 167 -5.95 -4.94 3.41
N GLY A 168 -5.82 -3.75 3.97
CA GLY A 168 -4.65 -3.31 4.74
C GLY A 168 -5.05 -2.94 6.16
N LEU A 169 -4.17 -3.19 7.13
CA LEU A 169 -4.45 -2.91 8.53
C LEU A 169 -3.22 -2.44 9.29
N ILE A 170 -3.34 -1.33 10.02
CA ILE A 170 -2.34 -0.87 10.99
C ILE A 170 -2.92 -0.98 12.40
N CYS A 171 -2.20 -1.66 13.28
CA CYS A 171 -2.40 -1.61 14.73
C CYS A 171 -1.30 -0.78 15.36
N GLN A 172 -1.66 0.38 15.88
CA GLN A 172 -0.75 1.30 16.55
C GLN A 172 -1.06 1.30 18.06
N PRO A 173 -0.07 1.12 18.95
CA PRO A 173 -0.32 1.20 20.39
C PRO A 173 -0.71 2.62 20.82
N LEU A 174 -1.58 2.73 21.81
CA LEU A 174 -1.95 3.98 22.48
C LEU A 174 -1.49 3.92 23.95
N GLY A 175 -0.19 3.81 24.16
CA GLY A 175 0.39 3.47 25.46
C GLY A 175 0.01 2.05 25.90
N ASP A 176 0.07 1.79 27.20
CA ASP A 176 -0.06 0.43 27.75
C ASP A 176 -1.50 -0.10 27.78
N GLN A 177 -2.49 0.78 27.62
CA GLN A 177 -3.91 0.46 27.86
C GLN A 177 -4.80 0.54 26.63
N GLY A 178 -4.24 0.82 25.45
CA GLY A 178 -5.05 0.91 24.24
C GLY A 178 -4.33 0.65 22.95
N VAL A 179 -5.13 0.59 21.89
CA VAL A 179 -4.70 0.41 20.51
C VAL A 179 -5.58 1.25 19.59
N LEU A 180 -4.95 1.85 18.60
CA LEU A 180 -5.58 2.46 17.44
C LEU A 180 -5.49 1.46 16.29
N ILE A 181 -6.64 1.07 15.75
CA ILE A 181 -6.75 0.14 14.63
C ILE A 181 -7.28 0.89 13.43
N LEU A 182 -6.55 0.81 12.31
CA LEU A 182 -6.88 1.46 11.05
C LEU A 182 -7.00 0.40 9.96
N GLY A 183 -8.08 0.47 9.17
CA GLY A 183 -8.32 -0.40 8.04
C GLY A 183 -8.35 0.37 6.71
N ALA A 184 -7.72 -0.20 5.70
CA ALA A 184 -7.69 0.31 4.33
C ALA A 184 -8.29 -0.71 3.35
N ASN A 185 -8.82 -0.18 2.24
CA ASN A 185 -9.49 -0.97 1.20
C ASN A 185 -8.57 -1.41 0.05
N ILE A 186 -7.28 -1.09 0.15
CA ILE A 186 -6.23 -1.44 -0.81
C ILE A 186 -5.12 -2.15 -0.02
N PRO A 187 -4.55 -3.27 -0.50
CA PRO A 187 -3.40 -3.89 0.16
C PRO A 187 -2.13 -3.08 -0.11
N ARG A 188 -1.17 -3.08 0.84
CA ARG A 188 0.09 -2.31 0.75
C ARG A 188 -0.14 -0.81 0.50
N SER A 189 -1.21 -0.26 1.05
CA SER A 189 -1.67 1.10 0.77
C SER A 189 -0.94 2.18 1.56
N TYR A 190 -0.53 1.85 2.79
CA TYR A 190 0.15 2.82 3.66
C TYR A 190 1.59 3.02 3.23
N THR A 191 1.96 4.29 3.09
CA THR A 191 3.33 4.75 2.89
C THR A 191 4.03 4.95 4.22
N LYS A 192 5.36 5.08 4.20
CA LYS A 192 6.13 5.43 5.40
C LYS A 192 5.73 6.78 6.00
N GLN A 193 5.26 7.72 5.17
CA GLN A 193 4.74 8.99 5.64
C GLN A 193 3.41 8.80 6.39
N ASP A 194 2.52 7.95 5.88
CA ASP A 194 1.26 7.62 6.56
C ASP A 194 1.53 6.95 7.90
N GLU A 195 2.46 6.00 7.97
CA GLU A 195 2.85 5.33 9.23
C GLU A 195 3.37 6.34 10.28
N ASN A 196 4.16 7.33 9.86
CA ASN A 196 4.64 8.40 10.75
C ASN A 196 3.49 9.29 11.23
N TRP A 197 2.55 9.64 10.34
CA TRP A 197 1.36 10.41 10.70
C TRP A 197 0.46 9.66 11.69
N VAL A 198 0.24 8.37 11.45
CA VAL A 198 -0.50 7.48 12.35
C VAL A 198 0.17 7.42 13.72
N THR A 199 1.50 7.28 13.75
CA THR A 199 2.27 7.27 15.00
C THR A 199 2.11 8.59 15.76
N GLY A 200 2.31 9.73 15.11
CA GLY A 200 2.18 11.03 15.76
C GLY A 200 0.76 11.32 16.28
N ILE A 201 -0.27 10.91 15.54
CA ILE A 201 -1.66 11.05 15.99
C ILE A 201 -1.95 10.10 17.15
N ALA A 202 -1.46 8.86 17.11
CA ALA A 202 -1.60 7.91 18.20
C ALA A 202 -0.94 8.42 19.49
N ASP A 203 0.27 8.98 19.40
CA ASP A 203 0.96 9.59 20.55
C ASP A 203 0.15 10.76 21.13
N LYS A 204 -0.45 11.61 20.27
CA LYS A 204 -1.33 12.70 20.71
C LYS A 204 -2.57 12.16 21.43
N ILE A 205 -3.25 11.16 20.86
CA ILE A 205 -4.44 10.54 21.47
C ILE A 205 -4.06 9.92 22.81
N ALA A 206 -2.97 9.15 22.87
CA ALA A 206 -2.49 8.52 24.10
C ALA A 206 -2.21 9.57 25.18
N HIS A 207 -1.56 10.68 24.83
CA HIS A 207 -1.33 11.79 25.74
C HIS A 207 -2.65 12.37 26.27
N SER A 208 -3.61 12.69 25.39
CA SER A 208 -4.92 13.22 25.79
C SER A 208 -5.71 12.26 26.67
N LEU A 209 -5.64 10.95 26.43
CA LEU A 209 -6.31 9.93 27.25
C LEU A 209 -5.62 9.71 28.60
N SER A 210 -4.31 9.95 28.68
CA SER A 210 -3.53 9.78 29.91
C SER A 210 -3.66 10.97 30.88
N MET A 211 -4.09 12.14 30.40
CA MET A 211 -4.22 13.30 31.26
C MET A 211 -5.48 13.20 32.13
N PRO A 212 -5.37 13.38 33.46
CA PRO A 212 -6.54 13.53 34.30
C PRO A 212 -7.27 14.81 33.87
N ILE A 213 -8.53 14.64 33.47
CA ILE A 213 -9.39 15.75 33.08
C ILE A 213 -9.72 16.46 34.38
N ASN A 214 -9.05 17.59 34.62
CA ASN A 214 -9.36 18.45 35.75
C ASN A 214 -10.78 18.98 35.54
N ALA A 215 -11.71 18.43 36.32
CA ALA A 215 -13.10 18.87 36.42
C ALA A 215 -13.22 20.27 37.04
#